data_AF-A0A188QRC0-F1
#
_entry.id   AF-A0A188QRC0-F1
#
_cell.length_a   1.000
_cell.length_b   1.000
_cell.length_c   1.000
_cell.angle_alpha   90.00
_cell.angle_beta   90.00
_cell.angle_gamma   90.00
#
_symmetry.space_group_name_H-M   'P 1'
#
loop_
_entity.id
_entity.type
_entity.pdbx_description
1 polymer ?
#
loop_
_entity_poly.entity_id
_entity_poly.type
_entity_poly.pdbx_seq_one_letter_code
_entity_poly.pdbx_strand_id
1 'polypeptide(L)'
;IISQNDKKEKANNNNSNGLPKGFCHAVQRSFIDYKNMILGTSVNIYEYIGKLQEDIKKIIEQGTPQQKDKIGGVGSGADKVNDWWKGIEGEMWGAVKCGIKTINKKQKKNGTFSIDECGVSPQ
;
A
#
# COMPACT_ATOMS: atom_id res chain seq x y z
N ILE A 1 -36.49 22.85 -36.13
CA ILE A 1 -35.32 23.06 -35.24
C ILE A 1 -35.51 22.12 -34.05
N ILE A 2 -34.95 20.91 -34.11
CA ILE A 2 -35.02 19.96 -32.99
C ILE A 2 -33.81 20.25 -32.10
N SER A 3 -34.08 20.81 -30.94
CA SER A 3 -33.08 21.14 -29.92
C SER A 3 -32.50 19.84 -29.34
N GLN A 4 -31.25 19.53 -29.69
CA GLN A 4 -30.48 18.49 -29.02
C GLN A 4 -30.08 19.01 -27.64
N ASN A 5 -30.95 18.78 -26.64
CA ASN A 5 -30.57 18.82 -25.25
C ASN A 5 -29.73 17.58 -24.92
N ASP A 6 -28.47 17.59 -25.34
CA ASP A 6 -27.46 16.65 -24.86
C ASP A 6 -27.13 16.97 -23.39
N LYS A 7 -28.03 16.57 -22.49
CA LYS A 7 -27.63 16.31 -21.11
C LYS A 7 -26.69 15.11 -21.14
N LYS A 8 -25.39 15.38 -21.34
CA LYS A 8 -24.30 14.46 -21.01
C LYS A 8 -24.43 14.13 -19.53
N GLU A 9 -25.19 13.09 -19.22
CA GLU A 9 -25.12 12.38 -17.96
C GLU A 9 -23.66 11.90 -17.85
N LYS A 10 -22.86 12.60 -17.05
CA LYS A 10 -21.54 12.09 -16.66
C LYS A 10 -21.82 10.83 -15.86
N ALA A 11 -21.72 9.68 -16.51
CA ALA A 11 -21.72 8.39 -15.83
C ALA A 11 -20.70 8.49 -14.70
N ASN A 12 -21.18 8.54 -13.45
CA ASN A 12 -20.33 8.75 -12.30
C ASN A 12 -19.51 7.48 -12.10
N ASN A 13 -18.33 7.45 -12.71
CA ASN A 13 -17.38 6.34 -12.77
C ASN A 13 -16.57 6.21 -11.46
N ASN A 14 -17.15 6.66 -10.35
CA ASN A 14 -16.57 6.62 -9.01
C ASN A 14 -17.26 5.55 -8.15
N ASN A 15 -16.55 5.01 -7.17
CA ASN A 15 -17.12 4.13 -6.16
C ASN A 15 -17.99 4.90 -5.14
N SER A 16 -18.61 4.18 -4.20
CA SER A 16 -19.43 4.75 -3.12
C SER A 16 -18.71 5.82 -2.29
N ASN A 17 -17.37 5.76 -2.23
CA ASN A 17 -16.53 6.71 -1.49
C ASN A 17 -16.14 7.94 -2.33
N GLY A 18 -16.49 7.98 -3.62
CA GLY A 18 -16.13 9.04 -4.56
C GLY A 18 -14.72 8.92 -5.13
N LEU A 19 -14.09 7.74 -5.03
CA LEU A 19 -12.80 7.43 -5.66
C LEU A 19 -13.03 6.84 -7.05
N PRO A 20 -12.11 7.03 -8.01
CA PRO A 20 -12.21 6.41 -9.32
C PRO A 20 -12.39 4.89 -9.23
N LYS A 21 -13.26 4.32 -10.08
CA LYS A 21 -13.46 2.86 -10.14
C LYS A 21 -12.11 2.15 -10.31
N GLY A 22 -11.84 1.14 -9.48
CA GLY A 22 -10.60 0.37 -9.51
C GLY A 22 -9.43 0.97 -8.74
N PHE A 23 -9.53 2.20 -8.24
CA PHE A 23 -8.47 2.85 -7.46
C PHE A 23 -8.02 2.00 -6.27
N CYS A 24 -8.96 1.54 -5.44
CA CYS A 24 -8.60 0.74 -4.25
C CYS A 24 -7.95 -0.59 -4.60
N HIS A 25 -8.39 -1.25 -5.68
CA HIS A 25 -7.74 -2.48 -6.15
C HIS A 25 -6.31 -2.22 -6.62
N ALA A 26 -6.07 -1.09 -7.31
CA ALA A 26 -4.72 -0.71 -7.73
C ALA A 26 -3.82 -0.45 -6.51
N VAL A 27 -4.31 0.30 -5.52
CA VAL A 27 -3.57 0.59 -4.28
C VAL A 27 -3.24 -0.70 -3.51
N GLN A 28 -4.20 -1.60 -3.34
CA GLN A 28 -3.99 -2.88 -2.66
C GLN A 28 -2.94 -3.75 -3.38
N ARG A 29 -3.00 -3.82 -4.71
CA ARG A 29 -2.00 -4.54 -5.51
C ARG A 29 -0.61 -3.94 -5.37
N SER A 30 -0.48 -2.62 -5.47
CA SER A 30 0.81 -1.95 -5.28
C SER A 30 1.37 -2.18 -3.87
N PHE A 31 0.53 -2.19 -2.84
CA PHE A 31 0.98 -2.51 -1.48
C PHE A 31 1.54 -3.94 -1.39
N ILE A 32 0.88 -4.91 -2.01
CA ILE A 32 1.36 -6.30 -2.11
C ILE A 32 2.67 -6.38 -2.90
N ASP A 33 2.82 -5.60 -3.98
CA ASP A 33 4.06 -5.56 -4.75
C ASP A 33 5.23 -5.07 -3.90
N TYR A 34 5.03 -4.01 -3.10
CA TYR A 34 6.05 -3.54 -2.15
C TYR A 34 6.37 -4.56 -1.07
N LYS A 35 5.35 -5.22 -0.49
CA LYS A 35 5.52 -6.33 0.46
C LYS A 35 6.40 -7.41 -0.13
N ASN A 36 6.06 -7.91 -1.33
CA ASN A 36 6.80 -8.98 -1.98
C ASN A 36 8.22 -8.56 -2.39
N MET A 37 8.41 -7.29 -2.78
CA MET A 37 9.73 -6.75 -3.09
C MET A 37 10.63 -6.73 -1.84
N ILE A 38 10.09 -6.35 -0.69
CA ILE A 38 10.81 -6.30 0.59
C ILE A 38 11.09 -7.71 1.12
N LEU A 39 10.11 -8.61 1.06
CA LEU A 39 10.22 -9.99 1.55
C LEU A 39 11.07 -10.89 0.65
N GLY A 40 11.48 -10.41 -0.54
CA GLY A 40 12.24 -11.21 -1.48
C GLY A 40 11.41 -12.22 -2.28
N THR A 41 10.08 -12.16 -2.19
CA THR A 41 9.14 -13.08 -2.87
C THR A 41 8.64 -12.52 -4.21
N SER A 42 8.98 -11.29 -4.55
CA SER A 42 8.67 -10.69 -5.86
C SER A 42 9.36 -11.45 -6.98
N VAL A 43 8.70 -11.55 -8.14
CA VAL A 43 9.30 -12.13 -9.35
C VAL A 43 10.57 -11.34 -9.69
N ASN A 44 11.74 -11.97 -9.54
CA ASN A 44 13.04 -11.36 -9.78
C ASN A 44 13.34 -11.30 -11.29
N ILE A 45 12.52 -10.54 -12.03
CA ILE A 45 12.67 -10.36 -13.47
C ILE A 45 13.80 -9.40 -13.83
N TYR A 46 14.33 -8.65 -12.86
CA TYR A 46 15.37 -7.66 -13.10
C TYR A 46 16.53 -7.81 -12.12
N GLU A 47 17.75 -7.89 -12.64
CA GLU A 47 18.99 -8.08 -11.86
C GLU A 47 19.16 -7.05 -10.73
N TYR A 48 18.66 -5.83 -10.92
CA TYR A 48 18.70 -4.77 -9.91
C TYR A 48 17.76 -5.01 -8.72
N ILE A 49 16.67 -5.76 -8.90
CA ILE A 49 15.75 -6.12 -7.82
C ILE A 49 16.45 -7.10 -6.86
N GLY A 50 17.23 -8.04 -7.39
CA GLY A 50 18.04 -8.95 -6.56
C GLY A 50 19.02 -8.22 -5.63
N LYS A 51 19.73 -7.21 -6.14
CA LYS A 51 20.65 -6.39 -5.31
C LYS A 51 19.90 -5.60 -4.24
N LEU A 52 18.75 -5.01 -4.59
CA LEU A 52 17.89 -4.30 -3.65
C LEU A 52 17.42 -5.21 -2.51
N GLN A 53 17.03 -6.45 -2.81
CA GLN A 53 16.63 -7.44 -1.81
C GLN A 53 17.77 -7.77 -0.84
N GLU A 54 18.99 -7.99 -1.35
CA GLU A 54 20.16 -8.23 -0.50
C GLU A 54 20.49 -7.05 0.41
N ASP A 55 20.39 -5.83 -0.10
CA ASP A 55 20.67 -4.62 0.66
C ASP A 55 19.61 -4.38 1.74
N ILE A 56 18.32 -4.59 1.43
CA ILE A 56 17.22 -4.56 2.42
C ILE A 56 17.50 -5.57 3.53
N LYS A 57 17.87 -6.81 3.17
CA LYS A 57 18.20 -7.86 4.13
C LYS A 57 19.35 -7.45 5.05
N LYS A 58 20.45 -6.93 4.49
CA LYS A 58 21.61 -6.45 5.28
C LYS A 58 21.20 -5.33 6.25
N ILE A 59 20.39 -4.37 5.79
CA ILE A 59 19.92 -3.26 6.63
C ILE A 59 19.06 -3.78 7.79
N ILE A 60 18.14 -4.71 7.53
CA ILE A 60 17.27 -5.27 8.57
C ILE A 60 18.09 -6.11 9.57
N GLU A 61 19.05 -6.88 9.08
CA GLU A 61 19.96 -7.68 9.91
C GLU A 61 20.91 -6.83 10.77
N GLN A 62 21.41 -5.70 10.25
CA GLN A 62 22.32 -4.79 10.95
C GLN A 62 21.58 -3.76 11.84
N GLY A 63 20.38 -3.37 11.44
CA GLY A 63 19.73 -2.12 11.85
C GLY A 63 18.49 -2.25 12.73
N THR A 64 18.18 -3.41 13.30
CA THR A 64 17.03 -3.57 14.21
C THR A 64 17.40 -3.71 15.70
N PRO A 65 17.94 -2.65 16.38
CA PRO A 65 18.02 -2.63 17.83
C PRO A 65 16.64 -2.59 18.51
N GLN A 66 15.62 -1.97 17.89
CA GLN A 66 14.28 -1.80 18.48
C GLN A 66 13.44 -3.09 18.58
N GLN A 67 13.86 -4.19 17.93
CA GLN A 67 13.13 -5.45 17.96
C GLN A 67 13.89 -6.60 18.63
N LYS A 68 15.09 -6.38 19.17
CA LYS A 68 15.76 -7.39 20.02
C LYS A 68 14.87 -7.82 21.20
N ASP A 69 14.00 -6.94 21.67
CA ASP A 69 13.04 -7.21 22.75
C ASP A 69 11.70 -7.80 22.27
N LYS A 70 11.39 -7.76 20.96
CA LYS A 70 10.11 -8.24 20.39
C LYS A 70 10.24 -9.52 19.56
N ILE A 71 11.40 -9.78 18.96
CA ILE A 71 11.68 -10.96 18.14
C ILE A 71 12.62 -11.86 18.93
N GLY A 72 12.03 -12.69 19.79
CA GLY A 72 12.75 -13.71 20.52
C GLY A 72 13.25 -14.79 19.57
N GLY A 73 14.56 -14.84 19.36
CA GLY A 73 15.24 -16.07 18.96
C GLY A 73 15.80 -16.13 17.54
N VAL A 74 16.93 -16.82 17.48
CA VAL A 74 17.75 -17.28 16.33
C VAL A 74 16.90 -17.77 15.14
N GLY A 75 16.55 -16.88 14.22
CA GLY A 75 15.92 -17.20 12.93
C GLY A 75 16.82 -16.84 11.74
N SER A 76 16.64 -17.52 10.60
CA SER A 76 17.37 -17.25 9.36
C SER A 76 17.09 -15.82 8.85
N GLY A 77 17.95 -15.29 7.98
CA GLY A 77 17.78 -13.91 7.49
C GLY A 77 16.43 -13.63 6.80
N ALA A 78 15.78 -14.65 6.21
CA ALA A 78 14.43 -14.51 5.65
C ALA A 78 13.34 -14.41 6.73
N ASP A 79 13.50 -15.14 7.84
CA ASP A 79 12.58 -15.09 8.98
C ASP A 79 12.60 -13.71 9.64
N LYS A 80 13.79 -13.09 9.73
CA LYS A 80 13.96 -11.73 10.27
C LYS A 80 13.28 -10.66 9.42
N VAL A 81 13.37 -10.74 8.10
CA VAL A 81 12.71 -9.77 7.18
C VAL A 81 11.19 -9.92 7.22
N ASN A 82 10.70 -11.16 7.31
CA ASN A 82 9.26 -11.44 7.49
C ASN A 82 8.72 -10.88 8.81
N ASP A 83 9.41 -11.12 9.92
CA ASP A 83 9.00 -10.64 11.24
C ASP A 83 9.11 -9.11 11.36
N TRP A 84 10.13 -8.52 10.74
CA TRP A 84 10.24 -7.08 10.61
C TRP A 84 9.04 -6.49 9.86
N TRP A 85 8.70 -7.05 8.69
CA TRP A 85 7.54 -6.60 7.91
C TRP A 85 6.25 -6.69 8.71
N LYS A 86 5.98 -7.83 9.38
CA LYS A 86 4.80 -7.99 10.25
C LYS A 86 4.74 -6.94 11.35
N GLY A 87 5.89 -6.51 11.87
CA GLY A 87 5.98 -5.47 12.88
C GLY A 87 5.59 -4.07 12.38
N ILE A 88 5.77 -3.79 11.10
CA ILE A 88 5.55 -2.46 10.49
C ILE A 88 4.37 -2.42 9.50
N GLU A 89 3.78 -3.56 9.13
CA GLU A 89 2.75 -3.68 8.08
C GLU A 89 1.56 -2.76 8.36
N GLY A 90 1.14 -2.67 9.63
CA GLY A 90 0.07 -1.76 10.06
C GLY A 90 0.42 -0.27 9.91
N GLU A 91 1.67 0.11 10.17
CA GLU A 91 2.16 1.48 9.99
C GLU A 91 2.25 1.84 8.50
N MET A 92 2.74 0.90 7.68
CA MET A 92 2.82 1.05 6.23
C MET A 92 1.43 1.19 5.60
N TRP A 93 0.44 0.40 6.04
CA TRP A 93 -0.95 0.59 5.62
C TRP A 93 -1.52 1.92 6.13
N GLY A 94 -1.11 2.36 7.32
CA GLY A 94 -1.40 3.69 7.85
C GLY A 94 -0.96 4.82 6.90
N ALA A 95 0.23 4.69 6.29
CA ALA A 95 0.72 5.63 5.28
C ALA A 95 -0.16 5.66 4.03
N VAL A 96 -0.64 4.50 3.56
CA VAL A 96 -1.60 4.40 2.45
C VAL A 96 -2.89 5.16 2.78
N LYS A 97 -3.48 4.90 3.95
CA LYS A 97 -4.69 5.59 4.42
C LYS A 97 -4.47 7.11 4.52
N CYS A 98 -3.29 7.54 4.96
CA CYS A 98 -2.92 8.96 5.02
C CYS A 98 -2.87 9.61 3.62
N GLY A 99 -2.29 8.91 2.64
CA GLY A 99 -2.25 9.34 1.24
C GLY A 99 -3.65 9.51 0.63
N ILE A 100 -4.52 8.51 0.83
CA ILE A 100 -5.91 8.52 0.35
C ILE A 100 -6.69 9.69 0.97
N LYS A 101 -6.55 9.90 2.28
CA LYS A 101 -7.16 11.03 3.00
C LYS A 101 -6.75 12.37 2.40
N THR A 102 -5.50 12.52 1.97
CA THR A 102 -4.98 13.74 1.36
C THR A 102 -5.59 14.01 -0.02
N ILE A 103 -5.79 12.97 -0.83
CA ILE A 103 -6.46 13.06 -2.13
C ILE A 103 -7.92 13.51 -1.94
N ASN A 104 -8.62 12.91 -0.98
CA ASN A 104 -10.01 13.23 -0.68
C ASN A 104 -10.20 14.68 -0.19
N LYS A 105 -9.26 15.22 0.59
CA LYS A 105 -9.26 16.64 1.01
C LYS A 105 -9.17 17.61 -0.17
N LYS A 106 -8.46 17.24 -1.25
CA LYS A 106 -8.32 18.08 -2.45
C LYS A 106 -9.54 17.98 -3.38
N GLN A 107 -10.21 16.83 -3.40
CA GLN A 107 -11.30 16.52 -4.34
C GLN A 107 -12.70 16.88 -3.81
N LYS A 108 -12.95 16.78 -2.50
CA LYS A 108 -14.25 17.12 -1.87
C LYS A 108 -14.10 18.31 -0.93
N LYS A 109 -14.66 19.48 -1.28
CA LYS A 109 -14.77 20.62 -0.37
C LYS A 109 -15.73 20.37 0.82
N ASN A 110 -16.71 19.46 0.68
CA ASN A 110 -17.78 19.23 1.67
C ASN A 110 -18.09 17.74 1.98
N GLY A 111 -17.15 16.80 1.80
CA GLY A 111 -17.40 15.36 2.00
C GLY A 111 -16.94 14.84 3.36
N THR A 112 -17.78 14.08 4.06
CA THR A 112 -17.40 13.34 5.28
C THR A 112 -16.31 12.31 4.95
N PHE A 113 -15.19 12.36 5.66
CA PHE A 113 -14.01 11.51 5.46
C PHE A 113 -14.23 10.14 6.08
N SER A 114 -13.75 9.06 5.44
CA SER A 114 -13.84 7.72 6.02
C SER A 114 -12.52 7.14 6.50
N ILE A 115 -11.30 7.60 6.21
CA ILE A 115 -10.01 6.93 6.58
C ILE A 115 -9.83 5.50 5.99
N ASP A 116 -10.90 4.73 5.86
CA ASP A 116 -10.96 3.34 5.40
C ASP A 116 -11.58 3.26 3.99
N GLU A 117 -11.34 4.27 3.14
CA GLU A 117 -11.95 4.31 1.81
C GLU A 117 -11.53 3.13 0.91
N CYS A 118 -10.40 2.50 1.21
CA CYS A 118 -9.92 1.26 0.62
C CYS A 118 -9.79 0.09 1.63
N GLY A 119 -10.39 0.22 2.81
CA GLY A 119 -10.52 -0.84 3.81
C GLY A 119 -9.24 -1.15 4.61
N VAL A 120 -9.21 -2.36 5.17
CA VAL A 120 -8.06 -2.92 5.90
C VAL A 120 -6.94 -3.34 4.97
N SER A 121 -5.73 -3.51 5.52
CA SER A 121 -4.56 -3.98 4.76
C SER A 121 -4.91 -5.28 4.03
N PRO A 122 -4.59 -5.42 2.73
CA PRO A 122 -4.76 -6.68 2.04
C PRO A 122 -3.84 -7.75 2.68
N GLN A 123 -4.33 -9.00 2.73
CA GLN A 123 -3.58 -10.15 3.25
C GLN A 123 -2.57 -10.66 2.22
#